data_AF-A0A954XF40-F1
#
_entry.id   AF-A0A954XF40-F1
#
_cell.length_a   1.000
_cell.length_b   1.000
_cell.length_c   1.000
_cell.angle_alpha   90.00
_cell.angle_beta   90.00
_cell.angle_gamma   90.00
#
_symmetry.space_group_name_H-M   'P 1'
#
loop_
_entity.id
_entity.type
_entity.pdbx_description
1 polymer ?
#
loop_
_entity_poly.entity_id
_entity_poly.type
_entity_poly.pdbx_seq_one_letter_code
_entity_poly.pdbx_strand_id
1 'polypeptide(L)'
;DATPQQRIATAFHRNTMSNDEGGTDDEEFRVAAVKDRVDTTIQVWMGLTMGCAKCHSHKYDPISHDDYYRFYAIFNQTEDADRYDDAPRMEVVTAEQAERRQALQAELTELQSQLKQAETADAERDAADATRWQPATVTESTSRGGATLKATDEMSIAVSGKSEAEDAYTLTIALPRGRYTALRLEALTAKLRDGQLGVGRNPNDPNFVVSELTVERLSGDSAAELKLTQPRADFSQDGWPVAAAIDGDLKTGWAVSPRFRERHVAIFDLAEPLELSEETRLRVTLQQQYGNRLTLANFRLSTSKAPPAELQPPQPSPETRRLRDTAAAVQQKLNAFQSELAQLPIFRELAEGRRRETK
;
A
#
# COMPACT_ATOMS: atom_id res chain seq x y z
N ASP A 1 -1.76 -34.46 -11.51
CA ASP A 1 -2.55 -33.77 -10.47
C ASP A 1 -4.04 -33.88 -10.74
N ALA A 2 -4.85 -33.89 -9.68
CA ALA A 2 -6.31 -33.96 -9.78
C ALA A 2 -6.91 -32.68 -10.40
N THR A 3 -7.90 -32.84 -11.29
CA THR A 3 -8.64 -31.73 -11.92
C THR A 3 -9.53 -31.00 -10.91
N PRO A 4 -9.98 -29.76 -11.19
CA PRO A 4 -10.92 -29.05 -10.33
C PRO A 4 -12.20 -29.86 -10.05
N GLN A 5 -12.75 -30.54 -11.05
CA GLN A 5 -13.94 -31.38 -10.89
C GLN A 5 -13.68 -32.58 -9.98
N GLN A 6 -12.51 -33.21 -10.07
CA GLN A 6 -12.12 -34.29 -9.17
C GLN A 6 -11.99 -33.79 -7.72
N ARG A 7 -11.46 -32.58 -7.52
CA ARG A 7 -11.38 -31.96 -6.18
C ARG A 7 -12.76 -31.59 -5.65
N ILE A 8 -13.64 -31.02 -6.48
CA ILE A 8 -15.03 -30.72 -6.12
C ILE A 8 -15.77 -32.00 -5.70
N ALA A 9 -15.57 -33.12 -6.41
CA ALA A 9 -16.19 -34.40 -6.06
C ALA A 9 -15.82 -34.86 -4.63
N THR A 10 -14.63 -34.53 -4.13
CA THR A 10 -14.23 -34.87 -2.75
C THR A 10 -15.03 -34.15 -1.66
N ALA A 11 -15.75 -33.07 -2.01
CA ALA A 11 -16.65 -32.39 -1.07
C ALA A 11 -17.73 -33.33 -0.51
N PHE A 12 -18.08 -34.40 -1.23
CA PHE A 12 -18.96 -35.46 -0.71
C PHE A 12 -18.46 -35.97 0.66
N HIS A 13 -17.16 -36.24 0.79
CA HIS A 13 -16.56 -36.75 2.02
C HIS A 13 -16.35 -35.69 3.11
N ARG A 14 -16.64 -34.41 2.81
CA ARG A 14 -16.67 -33.32 3.79
C ARG A 14 -18.03 -33.18 4.51
N ASN A 15 -19.05 -33.97 4.13
CA ASN A 15 -20.35 -34.02 4.81
C ASN A 15 -20.39 -35.01 5.99
N THR A 16 -19.22 -35.43 6.48
CA THR A 16 -19.13 -36.24 7.69
C THR A 16 -19.31 -35.38 8.94
N MET A 17 -19.41 -35.99 10.11
CA MET A 17 -19.54 -35.24 11.36
C MET A 17 -18.34 -34.31 11.57
N SER A 18 -18.63 -33.05 11.86
CA SER A 18 -17.67 -32.04 12.32
C SER A 18 -18.17 -31.46 13.63
N ASN A 19 -17.27 -31.23 14.59
CA ASN A 19 -17.63 -30.64 15.87
C ASN A 19 -16.69 -29.50 16.26
N ASP A 20 -17.24 -28.30 16.44
CA ASP A 20 -16.52 -27.09 16.81
C ASP A 20 -16.83 -26.61 18.25
N GLU A 21 -17.43 -27.47 19.07
CA GLU A 21 -17.74 -27.21 20.47
C GLU A 21 -16.50 -27.31 21.38
N GLY A 22 -16.32 -26.36 22.29
CA GLY A 22 -15.19 -26.39 23.22
C GLY A 22 -15.29 -27.53 24.23
N GLY A 23 -14.21 -28.31 24.38
CA GLY A 23 -14.11 -29.41 25.36
C GLY A 23 -14.18 -30.82 24.77
N THR A 24 -14.17 -30.93 23.45
CA THR A 24 -14.12 -32.20 22.70
C THR A 24 -12.69 -32.72 22.53
N ASP A 25 -12.55 -34.01 22.22
CA ASP A 25 -11.27 -34.61 21.82
C ASP A 25 -11.17 -34.63 20.29
N ASP A 26 -10.32 -33.77 19.72
CA ASP A 26 -10.10 -33.64 18.28
C ASP A 26 -9.75 -34.97 17.60
N GLU A 27 -9.02 -35.85 18.29
CA GLU A 27 -8.60 -37.14 17.72
C GLU A 27 -9.77 -38.13 17.68
N GLU A 28 -10.66 -38.09 18.67
CA GLU A 28 -11.89 -38.89 18.67
C GLU A 28 -12.79 -38.52 17.49
N PHE A 29 -13.09 -37.24 17.30
CA PHE A 29 -13.96 -36.77 16.22
C PHE A 29 -13.33 -36.99 14.85
N ARG A 30 -12.01 -36.78 14.73
CA ARG A 30 -11.29 -37.11 13.49
C ARG A 30 -11.41 -38.60 13.15
N VAL A 31 -11.22 -39.50 14.11
CA VAL A 31 -11.36 -40.95 13.88
C VAL A 31 -12.81 -41.31 13.53
N ALA A 32 -13.79 -40.69 14.19
CA ALA A 32 -15.22 -40.88 13.88
C ALA A 32 -15.54 -40.45 12.44
N ALA A 33 -15.06 -39.27 12.03
CA ALA A 33 -15.20 -38.76 10.67
C ALA A 33 -14.59 -39.69 9.61
N VAL A 34 -13.39 -40.22 9.85
CA VAL A 34 -12.75 -41.17 8.91
C VAL A 34 -13.53 -42.49 8.84
N LYS A 35 -14.04 -43.01 9.96
CA LYS A 35 -14.90 -44.22 9.98
C LYS A 35 -16.19 -44.00 9.20
N ASP A 36 -16.86 -42.87 9.43
CA ASP A 36 -18.09 -42.51 8.71
C ASP A 36 -17.85 -42.40 7.20
N ARG A 37 -16.73 -41.80 6.79
CA ARG A 37 -16.33 -41.75 5.37
C ARG A 37 -16.15 -43.15 4.78
N VAL A 38 -15.46 -44.05 5.47
CA VAL A 38 -15.28 -45.45 5.03
C VAL A 38 -16.63 -46.13 4.84
N ASP A 39 -17.45 -46.13 5.90
CA ASP A 39 -18.75 -46.79 5.93
C ASP A 39 -19.67 -46.24 4.84
N THR A 40 -19.79 -44.92 4.76
CA THR A 40 -20.64 -44.22 3.78
C THR A 40 -20.18 -44.43 2.35
N THR A 41 -18.87 -44.41 2.08
CA THR A 41 -18.35 -44.58 0.71
C THR A 41 -18.74 -45.94 0.15
N ILE A 42 -18.54 -46.98 0.94
CA ILE A 42 -18.72 -48.37 0.49
C ILE A 42 -20.21 -48.69 0.40
N GLN A 43 -21.01 -48.18 1.33
CA GLN A 43 -22.46 -48.30 1.29
C GLN A 43 -23.09 -47.58 0.11
N VAL A 44 -22.74 -46.32 -0.14
CA VAL A 44 -23.37 -45.50 -1.18
C VAL A 44 -22.88 -45.86 -2.58
N TRP A 45 -21.56 -46.00 -2.77
CA TRP A 45 -20.98 -46.14 -4.11
C TRP A 45 -20.76 -47.57 -4.55
N MET A 46 -20.65 -48.52 -3.61
CA MET A 46 -20.45 -49.94 -3.93
C MET A 46 -21.63 -50.83 -3.58
N GLY A 47 -22.65 -50.31 -2.87
CA GLY A 47 -23.83 -51.06 -2.49
C GLY A 47 -23.55 -52.20 -1.50
N LEU A 48 -22.44 -52.10 -0.77
CA LEU A 48 -21.98 -53.10 0.20
C LEU A 48 -21.93 -52.51 1.61
N THR A 49 -22.06 -53.35 2.63
CA THR A 49 -21.83 -52.93 4.02
C THR A 49 -20.49 -53.46 4.51
N MET A 50 -19.66 -52.58 5.07
CA MET A 50 -18.43 -52.98 5.75
C MET A 50 -18.33 -52.49 7.19
N GLY A 51 -19.34 -51.78 7.70
CA GLY A 51 -19.29 -51.17 9.03
C GLY A 51 -19.03 -52.16 10.16
N CYS A 52 -19.47 -53.42 10.08
CA CYS A 52 -19.14 -54.44 11.08
C CYS A 52 -17.64 -54.81 11.10
N ALA A 53 -16.97 -54.69 9.94
CA ALA A 53 -15.56 -55.02 9.76
C ALA A 53 -14.62 -54.18 10.67
N LYS A 54 -15.09 -53.02 11.15
CA LYS A 54 -14.35 -52.15 12.07
C LYS A 54 -13.96 -52.80 13.40
N CYS A 55 -14.69 -53.82 13.83
CA CYS A 55 -14.43 -54.56 15.08
C CYS A 55 -14.09 -56.03 14.86
N HIS A 56 -14.63 -56.68 13.82
CA HIS A 56 -14.38 -58.08 13.50
C HIS A 56 -14.61 -58.32 12.01
N SER A 57 -13.96 -59.31 11.38
CA SER A 57 -14.21 -59.63 9.96
C SER A 57 -15.71 -59.78 9.65
N HIS A 58 -16.14 -59.31 8.48
CA HIS A 58 -17.54 -59.32 8.08
C HIS A 58 -18.10 -60.76 8.08
N LYS A 59 -19.35 -60.91 8.53
CA LYS A 59 -19.94 -62.23 8.82
C LYS A 59 -20.22 -63.05 7.56
N TYR A 60 -20.62 -62.38 6.47
CA TYR A 60 -21.14 -63.04 5.27
C TYR A 60 -20.29 -62.78 4.03
N ASP A 61 -19.62 -61.64 3.99
CA ASP A 61 -18.81 -61.22 2.84
C ASP A 61 -17.33 -61.40 3.17
N PRO A 62 -16.46 -61.69 2.18
CA PRO A 62 -15.04 -61.89 2.37
C PRO A 62 -14.30 -60.56 2.58
N ILE A 63 -14.74 -59.77 3.57
CA ILE A 63 -14.14 -58.49 3.99
C ILE A 63 -13.54 -58.72 5.38
N SER A 64 -12.21 -58.77 5.46
CA SER A 64 -11.52 -58.93 6.74
C SER A 64 -11.49 -57.63 7.55
N HIS A 65 -11.19 -57.75 8.84
CA HIS A 65 -10.87 -56.59 9.68
C HIS A 65 -9.73 -55.75 9.09
N ASP A 66 -8.67 -56.41 8.59
CA ASP A 66 -7.52 -55.73 7.98
C ASP A 66 -7.92 -54.98 6.71
N ASP A 67 -8.86 -55.51 5.91
CA ASP A 67 -9.34 -54.82 4.71
C ASP A 67 -10.07 -53.52 5.08
N TYR A 68 -10.78 -53.49 6.21
CA TYR A 68 -11.40 -52.27 6.71
C TYR A 68 -10.37 -51.18 6.99
N TYR A 69 -9.31 -51.51 7.73
CA TYR A 69 -8.29 -50.52 8.10
C TYR A 69 -7.36 -50.15 6.93
N ARG A 70 -7.18 -51.03 5.94
CA ARG A 70 -6.55 -50.66 4.66
C ARG A 70 -7.35 -49.61 3.90
N PHE A 71 -8.67 -49.72 3.87
CA PHE A 71 -9.52 -48.73 3.23
C PHE A 71 -9.60 -47.43 4.05
N TYR A 72 -9.67 -47.54 5.37
CA TYR A 72 -9.56 -46.41 6.31
C TYR A 72 -8.29 -45.57 6.07
N ALA A 73 -7.15 -46.23 5.80
CA ALA A 73 -5.88 -45.56 5.59
C ALA A 73 -5.91 -44.53 4.44
N ILE A 74 -6.77 -44.72 3.42
CA ILE A 74 -6.95 -43.77 2.31
C ILE A 74 -7.49 -42.44 2.83
N PHE A 75 -8.52 -42.48 3.68
CA PHE A 75 -9.18 -41.30 4.24
C PHE A 75 -8.47 -40.73 5.47
N ASN A 76 -7.53 -41.49 6.05
CA ASN A 76 -6.73 -41.06 7.20
C ASN A 76 -5.65 -40.01 6.85
N GLN A 77 -5.42 -39.75 5.55
CA GLN A 77 -4.37 -38.84 5.07
C GLN A 77 -4.87 -37.45 4.67
N THR A 78 -6.05 -37.04 5.13
CA THR A 78 -6.62 -35.74 4.75
C THR A 78 -6.25 -34.62 5.73
N GLU A 79 -6.12 -33.40 5.21
CA GLU A 79 -5.76 -32.19 5.97
C GLU A 79 -6.93 -31.57 6.74
N ASP A 80 -8.17 -31.93 6.40
CA ASP A 80 -9.34 -31.45 7.12
C ASP A 80 -9.30 -31.86 8.59
N ALA A 81 -9.86 -30.98 9.40
CA ALA A 81 -10.01 -31.13 10.83
C ALA A 81 -11.23 -30.29 11.24
N ASP A 82 -11.66 -30.49 12.48
CA ASP A 82 -12.72 -29.70 13.08
C ASP A 82 -12.25 -28.25 13.26
N ARG A 83 -12.74 -27.37 12.39
CA ARG A 83 -12.35 -25.96 12.32
C ARG A 83 -13.56 -25.12 11.97
N TYR A 84 -13.68 -23.95 12.60
CA TYR A 84 -14.73 -22.96 12.30
C TYR A 84 -14.78 -22.48 10.85
N ASP A 85 -13.69 -22.64 10.10
CA ASP A 85 -13.57 -22.16 8.71
C ASP A 85 -13.74 -23.26 7.65
N ASP A 86 -14.02 -24.50 8.07
CA ASP A 86 -14.11 -25.69 7.23
C ASP A 86 -12.90 -25.89 6.29
N ALA A 87 -11.73 -25.41 6.66
CA ALA A 87 -10.53 -25.61 5.84
C ALA A 87 -10.16 -27.11 5.75
N PRO A 88 -9.63 -27.58 4.61
CA PRO A 88 -9.33 -26.82 3.39
C PRO A 88 -10.56 -26.57 2.50
N ARG A 89 -10.61 -25.38 1.90
CA ARG A 89 -11.63 -24.97 0.93
C ARG A 89 -11.02 -24.70 -0.44
N MET A 90 -11.85 -24.77 -1.47
CA MET A 90 -11.53 -24.43 -2.83
C MET A 90 -12.59 -23.48 -3.36
N GLU A 91 -12.12 -22.41 -4.01
CA GLU A 91 -12.98 -21.54 -4.79
C GLU A 91 -13.57 -22.33 -5.98
N VAL A 92 -14.89 -22.32 -6.09
CA VAL A 92 -15.60 -22.95 -7.19
C VAL A 92 -16.26 -21.87 -8.02
N VAL A 93 -15.98 -21.91 -9.33
CA VAL A 93 -16.53 -20.98 -10.31
C VAL A 93 -17.33 -21.71 -11.36
N THR A 94 -18.49 -21.14 -11.72
CA THR A 94 -19.20 -21.50 -12.94
C THR A 94 -18.46 -20.97 -14.17
N ALA A 95 -18.81 -21.47 -15.36
CA ALA A 95 -18.26 -20.95 -16.62
C ALA A 95 -18.56 -19.45 -16.78
N GLU A 96 -19.80 -19.03 -16.49
CA GLU A 96 -20.22 -17.62 -16.52
C GLU A 96 -19.41 -16.76 -15.54
N GLN A 97 -19.18 -17.23 -14.32
CA GLN A 97 -18.35 -16.52 -13.34
C GLN A 97 -16.88 -16.42 -13.78
N ALA A 98 -16.34 -17.48 -14.40
CA ALA A 98 -14.98 -17.47 -14.93
C ALA A 98 -14.83 -16.44 -16.07
N GLU A 99 -15.77 -16.41 -17.01
CA GLU A 99 -15.83 -15.43 -18.09
C GLU A 99 -15.96 -14.00 -17.53
N ARG A 100 -16.84 -13.79 -16.54
CA ARG A 100 -17.02 -12.49 -15.90
C ARG A 100 -15.75 -12.01 -15.22
N ARG A 101 -15.05 -12.89 -14.51
CA ARG A 101 -13.75 -12.58 -13.90
C ARG A 101 -12.73 -12.18 -14.95
N GLN A 102 -12.61 -12.97 -16.02
CA GLN A 102 -11.66 -12.73 -17.09
C GLN A 102 -11.93 -11.39 -17.76
N ALA A 103 -13.20 -11.05 -17.99
CA ALA A 103 -13.60 -9.76 -18.54
C ALA A 103 -13.18 -8.59 -17.65
N LEU A 104 -13.46 -8.66 -16.34
CA LEU A 104 -13.05 -7.62 -15.37
C LEU A 104 -11.52 -7.49 -15.27
N GLN A 105 -10.80 -8.61 -15.31
CA GLN A 105 -9.34 -8.61 -15.31
C GLN A 105 -8.76 -8.00 -16.60
N ALA A 106 -9.32 -8.33 -17.76
CA ALA A 106 -8.90 -7.77 -19.04
C ALA A 106 -9.17 -6.25 -19.11
N GLU A 107 -10.36 -5.82 -18.65
CA GLU A 107 -10.71 -4.40 -18.56
C GLU A 107 -9.73 -3.64 -17.64
N LEU A 108 -9.40 -4.21 -16.47
CA LEU A 108 -8.44 -3.60 -15.55
C LEU A 108 -7.03 -3.50 -16.17
N THR A 109 -6.55 -4.56 -16.82
CA THR A 109 -5.22 -4.55 -17.47
C THR A 109 -5.15 -3.47 -18.56
N GLU A 110 -6.21 -3.33 -19.36
CA GLU A 110 -6.27 -2.29 -20.39
C GLU A 110 -6.27 -0.89 -19.78
N LEU A 111 -7.11 -0.66 -18.76
CA LEU A 111 -7.14 0.63 -18.04
C LEU A 111 -5.79 0.97 -17.40
N GLN A 112 -5.09 -0.01 -16.84
CA GLN A 112 -3.75 0.18 -16.28
C GLN A 112 -2.72 0.55 -17.35
N SER A 113 -2.81 -0.04 -18.55
CA SER A 113 -1.97 0.30 -19.69
C SER A 113 -2.21 1.75 -20.15
N GLN A 114 -3.48 2.15 -20.32
CA GLN A 114 -3.86 3.52 -20.68
C GLN A 114 -3.43 4.51 -19.60
N LEU A 115 -3.64 4.18 -18.33
CA LEU A 115 -3.23 5.03 -17.21
C LEU A 115 -1.73 5.30 -17.24
N LYS A 116 -0.91 4.27 -17.46
CA LYS A 116 0.55 4.43 -17.55
C LYS A 116 0.96 5.35 -18.71
N GLN A 117 0.28 5.28 -19.84
CA GLN A 117 0.53 6.17 -20.99
C GLN A 117 0.15 7.62 -20.65
N ALA A 118 -1.03 7.83 -20.05
CA ALA A 118 -1.50 9.14 -19.63
C ALA A 118 -0.57 9.77 -18.57
N GLU A 119 -0.08 8.97 -17.62
CA GLU A 119 0.91 9.40 -16.62
C GLU A 119 2.26 9.78 -17.26
N THR A 120 2.67 9.08 -18.32
CA THR A 120 3.89 9.43 -19.07
C THR A 120 3.72 10.77 -19.79
N ALA A 121 2.57 10.99 -20.44
CA ALA A 121 2.26 12.26 -21.10
C ALA A 121 2.13 13.43 -20.11
N ASP A 122 1.54 13.19 -18.93
CA ASP A 122 1.52 14.17 -17.84
C ASP A 122 2.95 14.54 -17.41
N ALA A 123 3.83 13.54 -17.23
CA ALA A 123 5.22 13.78 -16.86
C ALA A 123 6.01 14.57 -17.93
N GLU A 124 5.78 14.28 -19.22
CA GLU A 124 6.40 15.03 -20.33
C GLU A 124 5.92 16.48 -20.38
N ARG A 125 4.61 16.72 -20.19
CA ARG A 125 4.06 18.07 -20.08
C ARG A 125 4.67 18.82 -18.89
N ASP A 126 4.77 18.17 -17.74
CA ASP A 126 5.28 18.78 -16.51
C ASP A 126 6.80 19.05 -16.61
N ALA A 127 7.54 18.31 -17.43
CA ALA A 127 8.94 18.57 -17.74
C ALA A 127 9.16 19.92 -18.45
N ALA A 128 8.19 20.39 -19.25
CA ALA A 128 8.26 21.72 -19.86
C ALA A 128 8.21 22.83 -18.79
N ASP A 129 7.38 22.66 -17.75
CA ASP A 129 7.29 23.62 -16.64
C ASP A 129 8.57 23.63 -15.79
N ALA A 130 9.31 22.52 -15.73
CA ALA A 130 10.58 22.44 -15.01
C ALA A 130 11.60 23.50 -15.48
N THR A 131 11.55 23.94 -16.74
CA THR A 131 12.42 25.01 -17.26
C THR A 131 12.18 26.38 -16.63
N ARG A 132 10.99 26.60 -16.06
CA ARG A 132 10.63 27.84 -15.34
C ARG A 132 11.15 27.88 -13.91
N TRP A 133 11.74 26.79 -13.43
CA TRP A 133 12.21 26.63 -12.07
C TRP A 133 13.73 26.50 -12.03
N GLN A 134 14.36 27.28 -11.16
CA GLN A 134 15.79 27.21 -10.89
C GLN A 134 15.98 26.67 -9.47
N PRO A 135 16.54 25.46 -9.31
CA PRO A 135 16.92 24.96 -7.98
C PRO A 135 17.81 25.97 -7.26
N ALA A 136 17.50 26.22 -6.00
CA ALA A 136 18.22 27.19 -5.21
C ALA A 136 19.49 26.55 -4.60
N THR A 137 20.63 27.24 -4.70
CA THR A 137 21.86 26.80 -4.05
C THR A 137 21.74 27.04 -2.55
N VAL A 138 21.70 25.95 -1.77
CA VAL A 138 21.72 26.00 -0.30
C VAL A 138 23.16 26.13 0.18
N THR A 139 23.49 27.25 0.82
CA THR A 139 24.85 27.53 1.33
C THR A 139 25.01 27.11 2.78
N GLU A 140 23.94 27.15 3.56
CA GLU A 140 23.92 26.75 4.97
C GLU A 140 22.62 26.01 5.28
N SER A 141 22.67 25.03 6.19
CA SER A 141 21.49 24.33 6.64
C SER A 141 21.64 23.89 8.09
N THR A 142 20.59 24.05 8.89
CA THR A 142 20.54 23.64 10.29
C THR A 142 19.19 23.03 10.63
N SER A 143 19.15 22.18 11.66
CA SER A 143 17.94 21.64 12.26
C SER A 143 17.92 21.95 13.75
N ARG A 144 16.77 22.42 14.26
CA ARG A 144 16.56 22.65 15.69
C ARG A 144 16.60 21.33 16.48
N GLY A 145 16.06 20.25 15.92
CA GLY A 145 16.04 18.91 16.49
C GLY A 145 17.39 18.18 16.46
N GLY A 146 18.39 18.73 15.74
CA GLY A 146 19.72 18.15 15.58
C GLY A 146 19.83 17.11 14.46
N ALA A 147 18.88 17.10 13.52
CA ALA A 147 18.98 16.31 12.31
C ALA A 147 20.14 16.77 11.43
N THR A 148 20.71 15.86 10.65
CA THR A 148 21.76 16.18 9.67
C THR A 148 21.12 16.49 8.34
N LEU A 149 21.24 17.73 7.88
CA LEU A 149 20.79 18.18 6.57
C LEU A 149 22.00 18.21 5.63
N LYS A 150 21.95 17.43 4.56
CA LYS A 150 23.06 17.32 3.60
C LYS A 150 22.57 17.71 2.20
N ALA A 151 23.17 18.76 1.65
CA ALA A 151 23.01 19.09 0.23
C ALA A 151 23.59 17.97 -0.65
N THR A 152 22.85 17.61 -1.70
CA THR A 152 23.19 16.57 -2.67
C THR A 152 23.64 17.19 -3.99
N ASP A 153 24.27 16.39 -4.86
CA ASP A 153 24.69 16.82 -6.20
C ASP A 153 23.48 17.15 -7.11
N GLU A 154 22.28 16.67 -6.76
CA GLU A 154 21.01 16.96 -7.44
C GLU A 154 20.31 18.23 -6.93
N MET A 155 21.02 19.05 -6.14
CA MET A 155 20.51 20.26 -5.50
C MET A 155 19.29 19.99 -4.60
N SER A 156 19.25 18.84 -3.94
CA SER A 156 18.28 18.49 -2.90
C SER A 156 18.94 18.48 -1.52
N ILE A 157 18.14 18.37 -0.47
CA ILE A 157 18.55 18.26 0.92
C ILE A 157 18.09 16.91 1.45
N ALA A 158 19.03 15.98 1.61
CA ALA A 158 18.80 14.69 2.26
C ALA A 158 18.93 14.84 3.77
N VAL A 159 17.93 14.38 4.52
CA VAL A 159 17.88 14.52 5.97
C VAL A 159 18.09 13.18 6.67
N SER A 160 19.04 13.13 7.58
CA SER A 160 19.43 11.92 8.30
C SER A 160 19.82 12.21 9.76
N GLY A 161 20.39 11.22 10.45
CA GLY A 161 20.78 11.38 11.85
C GLY A 161 19.60 11.43 12.82
N LYS A 162 19.66 12.34 13.80
CA LYS A 162 18.66 12.52 14.87
C LYS A 162 17.28 12.83 14.29
N SER A 163 16.23 12.25 14.88
CA SER A 163 14.86 12.38 14.41
C SER A 163 13.95 12.60 15.62
N GLU A 164 13.75 13.89 15.93
CA GLU A 164 12.89 14.33 17.03
C GLU A 164 11.43 14.34 16.61
N ALA A 165 10.52 14.35 17.59
CA ALA A 165 9.09 14.38 17.33
C ALA A 165 8.69 15.60 16.48
N GLU A 166 9.29 16.75 16.78
CA GLU A 166 9.11 18.03 16.09
C GLU A 166 10.47 18.59 15.67
N ASP A 167 10.52 19.36 14.59
CA ASP A 167 11.76 20.00 14.11
C ASP A 167 11.49 21.31 13.37
N ALA A 168 12.54 22.11 13.20
CA ALA A 168 12.56 23.27 12.32
C ALA A 168 13.81 23.20 11.46
N TYR A 169 13.64 23.08 10.15
CA TYR A 169 14.74 23.12 9.20
C TYR A 169 14.96 24.55 8.74
N THR A 170 16.16 25.09 8.93
CA THR A 170 16.52 26.44 8.49
C THR A 170 17.60 26.35 7.43
N LEU A 171 17.31 26.87 6.24
CA LEU A 171 18.19 26.87 5.08
C LEU A 171 18.54 28.30 4.70
N THR A 172 19.81 28.56 4.39
CA THR A 172 20.22 29.79 3.71
C THR A 172 20.42 29.45 2.24
N ILE A 173 19.66 30.10 1.36
CA ILE A 173 19.81 29.98 -0.09
C ILE A 173 20.43 31.25 -0.68
N ALA A 174 21.32 31.10 -1.66
CA ALA A 174 21.89 32.21 -2.42
C ALA A 174 21.12 32.39 -3.74
N LEU A 175 20.65 33.61 -4.00
CA LEU A 175 19.98 33.96 -5.25
C LEU A 175 20.80 34.99 -6.01
N PRO A 176 21.15 34.74 -7.28
CA PRO A 176 21.84 35.73 -8.11
C PRO A 176 20.89 36.89 -8.45
N ARG A 177 21.45 37.96 -9.00
CA ARG A 177 20.67 39.12 -9.49
C ARG A 177 19.49 38.71 -10.37
N GLY A 178 18.39 39.43 -10.25
CA GLY A 178 17.19 39.23 -11.06
C GLY A 178 15.91 39.44 -10.28
N ARG A 179 14.81 39.16 -10.97
CA ARG A 179 13.45 39.31 -10.47
C ARG A 179 12.86 37.95 -10.15
N TYR A 180 12.53 37.69 -8.89
CA TYR A 180 11.94 36.44 -8.45
C TYR A 180 10.50 36.66 -8.03
N THR A 181 9.65 35.69 -8.33
CA THR A 181 8.19 35.81 -8.19
C THR A 181 7.59 34.71 -7.34
N ALA A 182 8.27 33.57 -7.19
CA ALA A 182 7.75 32.42 -6.45
C ALA A 182 8.87 31.53 -5.90
N LEU A 183 8.52 30.80 -4.83
CA LEU A 183 9.28 29.71 -4.23
C LEU A 183 8.53 28.39 -4.48
N ARG A 184 9.28 27.32 -4.77
CA ARG A 184 8.76 25.96 -4.85
C ARG A 184 9.47 25.07 -3.83
N LEU A 185 8.67 24.35 -3.05
CA LEU A 185 9.11 23.27 -2.19
C LEU A 185 8.72 21.94 -2.83
N GLU A 186 9.70 21.08 -3.05
CA GLU A 186 9.47 19.71 -3.54
C GLU A 186 9.78 18.72 -2.42
N ALA A 187 8.83 17.86 -2.08
CA ALA A 187 9.06 16.70 -1.24
C ALA A 187 9.45 15.53 -2.15
N LEU A 188 10.72 15.11 -2.07
CA LEU A 188 11.27 14.04 -2.91
C LEU A 188 11.23 12.72 -2.15
N THR A 189 10.94 11.63 -2.86
CA THR A 189 10.99 10.30 -2.26
C THR A 189 12.42 9.95 -1.82
N ALA A 190 12.55 9.42 -0.61
CA ALA A 190 13.79 8.87 -0.07
C ALA A 190 13.57 7.41 0.33
N LYS A 191 14.63 6.61 0.22
CA LYS A 191 14.65 5.26 0.79
C LYS A 191 14.90 5.36 2.29
N LEU A 192 13.94 4.89 3.08
CA LEU A 192 14.00 4.87 4.54
C LEU A 192 14.81 3.67 5.03
N ARG A 193 15.08 3.64 6.35
CA ARG A 193 15.95 2.62 6.96
C ARG A 193 15.42 1.19 6.82
N ASP A 194 14.10 1.02 6.73
CA ASP A 194 13.42 -0.25 6.50
C ASP A 194 13.31 -0.62 5.01
N GLY A 195 13.84 0.22 4.13
CA GLY A 195 13.83 0.03 2.68
C GLY A 195 12.59 0.57 1.97
N GLN A 196 11.59 1.07 2.70
CA GLN A 196 10.42 1.69 2.10
C GLN A 196 10.76 3.04 1.46
N LEU A 197 9.97 3.43 0.46
CA LEU A 197 10.00 4.79 -0.08
C LEU A 197 9.02 5.66 0.69
N GLY A 198 9.42 6.90 0.93
CA GLY A 198 8.58 7.91 1.56
C GLY A 198 9.15 9.32 1.38
N VAL A 199 8.30 10.32 1.52
CA VAL A 199 8.73 11.73 1.56
C VAL A 199 9.06 12.21 2.97
N GLY A 200 8.59 11.51 4.00
CA GLY A 200 8.80 11.77 5.41
C GLY A 200 9.74 10.78 6.10
N ARG A 201 10.27 11.16 7.26
CA ARG A 201 11.33 10.42 7.96
C ARG A 201 10.85 9.29 8.87
N ASN A 202 9.55 9.22 9.17
CA ASN A 202 9.00 8.17 10.02
C ASN A 202 8.69 6.91 9.18
N PRO A 203 9.35 5.76 9.42
CA PRO A 203 9.11 4.55 8.61
C PRO A 203 7.71 3.95 8.80
N ASN A 204 7.05 4.20 9.93
CA ASN A 204 5.69 3.71 10.20
C ASN A 204 4.62 4.60 9.56
N ASP A 205 4.95 5.86 9.31
CA ASP A 205 4.11 6.84 8.63
C ASP A 205 5.01 7.76 7.80
N PRO A 206 5.37 7.36 6.56
CA PRO A 206 6.35 8.07 5.73
C PRO A 206 5.89 9.43 5.19
N ASN A 207 5.00 10.10 5.90
CA ASN A 207 4.43 11.41 5.62
C ASN A 207 5.22 12.53 6.33
N PHE A 208 4.93 13.77 5.98
CA PHE A 208 5.43 14.97 6.65
C PHE A 208 4.28 15.90 7.01
N VAL A 209 4.53 16.82 7.94
CA VAL A 209 3.67 18.00 8.13
C VAL A 209 4.57 19.24 8.14
N VAL A 210 4.47 20.06 7.09
CA VAL A 210 5.07 21.42 7.10
C VAL A 210 4.02 22.33 7.72
N SER A 211 4.23 22.65 9.00
CA SER A 211 3.34 23.50 9.79
C SER A 211 3.43 24.96 9.39
N GLU A 212 4.64 25.45 9.08
CA GLU A 212 4.82 26.84 8.64
C GLU A 212 6.09 26.95 7.78
N LEU A 213 6.00 27.69 6.69
CA LEU A 213 7.08 28.04 5.77
C LEU A 213 7.25 29.56 5.78
N THR A 214 8.39 30.04 6.30
CA THR A 214 8.75 31.45 6.27
C THR A 214 9.98 31.69 5.43
N VAL A 215 10.06 32.90 4.84
CA VAL A 215 11.20 33.33 4.03
C VAL A 215 11.61 34.72 4.49
N GLU A 216 12.90 34.92 4.72
CA GLU A 216 13.46 36.22 5.11
C GLU A 216 14.62 36.60 4.18
N ARG A 217 14.64 37.83 3.70
CA ARG A 217 15.80 38.41 3.02
C ARG A 217 16.83 38.85 4.04
N LEU A 218 18.06 38.36 3.91
CA LEU A 218 19.17 38.71 4.79
C LEU A 218 19.95 39.89 4.23
N SER A 219 20.24 40.88 5.08
CA SER A 219 21.08 42.04 4.76
C SER A 219 21.93 42.41 5.98
N GLY A 220 23.21 42.02 5.95
CA GLY A 220 24.08 42.11 7.13
C GLY A 220 23.47 41.34 8.32
N ASP A 221 23.27 42.02 9.43
CA ASP A 221 22.66 41.47 10.66
C ASP A 221 21.12 41.58 10.67
N SER A 222 20.52 42.17 9.63
CA SER A 222 19.07 42.32 9.53
C SER A 222 18.43 41.23 8.68
N ALA A 223 17.21 40.84 9.04
CA ALA A 223 16.36 39.94 8.28
C ALA A 223 15.00 40.62 8.05
N ALA A 224 14.54 40.63 6.80
CA ALA A 224 13.24 41.19 6.43
C ALA A 224 12.36 40.07 5.86
N GLU A 225 11.20 39.83 6.46
CA GLU A 225 10.27 38.79 6.03
C GLU A 225 9.73 39.08 4.61
N LEU A 226 9.68 38.04 3.79
CA LEU A 226 9.06 38.05 2.47
C LEU A 226 7.73 37.29 2.57
N LYS A 227 6.62 38.03 2.47
CA LYS A 227 5.29 37.44 2.58
C LYS A 227 5.02 36.49 1.42
N LEU A 228 4.66 35.25 1.75
CA LEU A 228 4.19 34.24 0.80
C LEU A 228 2.67 34.31 0.67
N THR A 229 2.17 34.03 -0.54
CA THR A 229 0.74 34.08 -0.89
C THR A 229 0.38 33.01 -1.92
N GLN A 230 -0.93 32.81 -2.13
CA GLN A 230 -1.48 31.91 -3.15
C GLN A 230 -0.83 30.52 -3.16
N PRO A 231 -0.80 29.80 -2.02
CA PRO A 231 -0.16 28.50 -1.93
C PRO A 231 -0.92 27.49 -2.80
N ARG A 232 -0.19 26.76 -3.65
CA ARG A 232 -0.73 25.75 -4.58
C ARG A 232 0.08 24.47 -4.47
N ALA A 233 -0.56 23.32 -4.39
CA ALA A 233 0.12 22.02 -4.37
C ALA A 233 -0.47 21.04 -5.39
N ASP A 234 0.34 20.08 -5.81
CA ASP A 234 -0.12 18.95 -6.64
C ASP A 234 -1.08 18.03 -5.88
N PHE A 235 -0.87 17.91 -4.58
CA PHE A 235 -1.74 17.16 -3.68
C PHE A 235 -1.75 17.76 -2.27
N SER A 236 -2.86 17.56 -1.56
CA SER A 236 -2.95 17.82 -0.12
C SER A 236 -3.79 16.72 0.50
N GLN A 237 -3.34 16.20 1.64
CA GLN A 237 -4.11 15.31 2.48
C GLN A 237 -5.39 16.03 2.95
N ASP A 238 -6.49 15.30 3.06
CA ASP A 238 -7.73 15.84 3.59
C ASP A 238 -7.54 16.40 5.00
N GLY A 239 -8.02 17.62 5.24
CA GLY A 239 -7.79 18.37 6.49
C GLY A 239 -6.40 19.01 6.66
N TRP A 240 -5.45 18.80 5.73
CA TRP A 240 -4.08 19.34 5.80
C TRP A 240 -3.69 20.08 4.50
N PRO A 241 -4.40 21.17 4.17
CA PRO A 241 -4.22 21.88 2.91
C PRO A 241 -2.87 22.62 2.86
N VAL A 242 -2.30 22.78 1.66
CA VAL A 242 -1.06 23.58 1.47
C VAL A 242 -1.19 25.03 2.00
N ALA A 243 -2.40 25.57 2.04
CA ALA A 243 -2.66 26.89 2.59
C ALA A 243 -2.31 27.03 4.07
N ALA A 244 -2.40 25.93 4.83
CA ALA A 244 -2.05 25.90 6.23
C ALA A 244 -0.53 25.91 6.49
N ALA A 245 0.31 25.79 5.45
CA ALA A 245 1.76 25.92 5.62
C ALA A 245 2.24 27.39 5.66
N ILE A 246 1.34 28.37 5.53
CA ILE A 246 1.66 29.80 5.60
C ILE A 246 0.54 30.59 6.33
N ASP A 247 -0.20 29.92 7.21
CA ASP A 247 -1.35 30.52 7.93
C ASP A 247 -0.95 31.10 9.29
N GLY A 248 0.28 30.85 9.75
CA GLY A 248 0.81 31.29 11.03
C GLY A 248 0.42 30.42 12.23
N ASP A 249 -0.32 29.31 12.03
CA ASP A 249 -0.69 28.36 13.08
C ASP A 249 0.19 27.10 13.01
N LEU A 250 1.09 26.95 13.98
CA LEU A 250 1.98 25.80 14.07
C LEU A 250 1.27 24.45 14.32
N LYS A 251 -0.04 24.45 14.61
CA LYS A 251 -0.83 23.23 14.82
C LYS A 251 -1.44 22.69 13.53
N THR A 252 -1.56 23.51 12.49
CA THR A 252 -2.02 23.11 11.17
C THR A 252 -0.79 22.85 10.28
N GLY A 253 -1.01 22.60 9.00
CA GLY A 253 0.08 22.45 8.05
C GLY A 253 -0.31 21.71 6.76
N TRP A 254 0.68 21.55 5.89
CA TRP A 254 0.57 20.77 4.67
C TRP A 254 1.10 19.35 4.86
N ALA A 255 0.29 18.36 4.46
CA ALA A 255 0.63 16.94 4.47
C ALA A 255 0.13 16.23 3.21
N VAL A 256 0.60 15.01 2.94
CA VAL A 256 0.38 14.32 1.66
C VAL A 256 -0.04 12.85 1.78
N SER A 257 -0.54 12.42 2.94
CA SER A 257 -1.13 11.08 3.07
C SER A 257 -2.41 10.93 2.23
N PRO A 258 -2.67 9.76 1.61
CA PRO A 258 -1.86 8.54 1.61
C PRO A 258 -0.80 8.46 0.49
N ARG A 259 -0.61 9.53 -0.28
CA ARG A 259 0.30 9.58 -1.44
C ARG A 259 1.76 9.82 -1.08
N PHE A 260 2.18 9.57 0.16
CA PHE A 260 3.53 9.86 0.65
C PHE A 260 4.66 9.04 0.00
N ARG A 261 4.36 8.14 -0.93
CA ARG A 261 5.33 7.37 -1.73
C ARG A 261 5.62 7.99 -3.10
N GLU A 262 5.07 9.16 -3.36
CA GLU A 262 5.23 9.93 -4.59
C GLU A 262 5.97 11.24 -4.29
N ARG A 263 6.59 11.84 -5.30
CA ARG A 263 7.09 13.21 -5.20
C ARG A 263 5.90 14.18 -5.14
N HIS A 264 5.97 15.18 -4.26
CA HIS A 264 4.97 16.25 -4.17
C HIS A 264 5.59 17.63 -4.32
N VAL A 265 4.78 18.59 -4.74
CA VAL A 265 5.19 19.97 -5.05
C VAL A 265 4.22 20.94 -4.41
N ALA A 266 4.77 21.93 -3.70
CA ALA A 266 4.07 23.13 -3.29
C ALA A 266 4.75 24.38 -3.89
N ILE A 267 3.95 25.31 -4.38
CA ILE A 267 4.36 26.60 -4.95
C ILE A 267 3.74 27.71 -4.12
N PHE A 268 4.55 28.73 -3.84
CA PHE A 268 4.16 29.90 -3.06
C PHE A 268 4.60 31.15 -3.83
N ASP A 269 3.65 32.05 -4.09
CA ASP A 269 3.95 33.32 -4.74
C ASP A 269 4.50 34.31 -3.72
N LEU A 270 5.50 35.08 -4.11
CA LEU A 270 5.90 36.25 -3.32
C LEU A 270 4.82 37.31 -3.48
N ALA A 271 4.33 37.86 -2.36
CA ALA A 271 3.32 38.92 -2.35
C ALA A 271 3.75 40.12 -3.21
N GLU A 272 5.05 40.43 -3.16
CA GLU A 272 5.72 41.39 -4.03
C GLU A 272 6.92 40.72 -4.70
N PRO A 273 7.10 40.88 -6.03
CA PRO A 273 8.27 40.38 -6.73
C PRO A 273 9.57 40.88 -6.10
N LEU A 274 10.48 39.95 -5.81
CA LEU A 274 11.76 40.26 -5.21
C LEU A 274 12.75 40.69 -6.30
N GLU A 275 13.06 41.98 -6.33
CA GLU A 275 14.05 42.57 -7.23
C GLU A 275 15.43 42.58 -6.56
N LEU A 276 16.40 41.87 -7.15
CA LEU A 276 17.77 41.75 -6.65
C LEU A 276 18.77 42.35 -7.64
N SER A 277 19.51 43.37 -7.20
CA SER A 277 20.59 43.99 -7.99
C SER A 277 21.92 43.24 -7.90
N GLU A 278 22.11 42.45 -6.84
CA GLU A 278 23.30 41.66 -6.54
C GLU A 278 22.90 40.30 -5.97
N GLU A 279 23.87 39.41 -5.75
CA GLU A 279 23.61 38.15 -5.07
C GLU A 279 23.10 38.42 -3.64
N THR A 280 21.96 37.83 -3.30
CA THR A 280 21.32 38.02 -2.00
C THR A 280 21.03 36.67 -1.37
N ARG A 281 21.22 36.59 -0.05
CA ARG A 281 20.91 35.40 0.74
C ARG A 281 19.48 35.50 1.28
N LEU A 282 18.70 34.43 1.11
CA LEU A 282 17.41 34.26 1.79
C LEU A 282 17.53 33.17 2.84
N ARG A 283 16.94 33.39 4.01
CA ARG A 283 16.68 32.33 4.98
C ARG A 283 15.30 31.76 4.71
N VAL A 284 15.20 30.44 4.59
CA VAL A 284 13.96 29.69 4.47
C VAL A 284 13.84 28.79 5.68
N THR A 285 12.74 28.90 6.42
CA THR A 285 12.49 28.07 7.60
C THR A 285 11.25 27.22 7.39
N LEU A 286 11.39 25.90 7.56
CA LEU A 286 10.33 24.91 7.51
C LEU A 286 10.06 24.40 8.94
N GLN A 287 9.00 24.91 9.56
CA GLN A 287 8.50 24.42 10.85
C GLN A 287 7.72 23.12 10.63
N GLN A 288 7.98 22.10 11.44
CA GLN A 288 7.35 20.79 11.34
C GLN A 288 6.98 20.33 12.75
N GLN A 289 5.85 20.83 13.23
CA GLN A 289 5.48 20.88 14.65
C GLN A 289 4.34 19.93 15.02
N TYR A 290 3.91 19.07 14.08
CA TYR A 290 2.84 18.10 14.33
C TYR A 290 3.21 17.03 15.37
N GLY A 291 4.49 16.70 15.50
CA GLY A 291 4.95 15.58 16.31
C GLY A 291 5.15 14.29 15.51
N ASN A 292 5.37 13.18 16.22
CA ASN A 292 5.53 11.84 15.65
C ASN A 292 6.60 11.68 14.56
N ARG A 293 7.58 12.60 14.52
CA ARG A 293 8.68 12.59 13.54
C ARG A 293 8.19 12.73 12.10
N LEU A 294 7.02 13.34 11.87
CA LEU A 294 6.49 13.65 10.54
C LEU A 294 7.22 14.84 9.91
N THR A 295 8.51 14.64 9.66
CA THR A 295 9.42 15.63 9.08
C THR A 295 9.92 15.16 7.72
N LEU A 296 10.22 16.08 6.81
CA LEU A 296 10.71 15.84 5.45
C LEU A 296 12.01 15.04 5.47
N ALA A 297 12.10 14.02 4.61
CA ALA A 297 13.26 13.13 4.47
C ALA A 297 14.22 13.54 3.36
N ASN A 298 13.69 13.97 2.21
CA ASN A 298 14.47 14.55 1.12
C ASN A 298 13.61 15.61 0.44
N PHE A 299 14.16 16.80 0.24
CA PHE A 299 13.39 17.90 -0.34
C PHE A 299 14.26 18.85 -1.14
N ARG A 300 13.65 19.66 -1.99
CA ARG A 300 14.35 20.66 -2.81
C ARG A 300 13.61 21.99 -2.76
N LEU A 301 14.39 23.08 -2.69
CA LEU A 301 13.89 24.43 -2.88
C LEU A 301 14.25 24.90 -4.29
N SER A 302 13.31 25.54 -4.97
CA SER A 302 13.54 26.19 -6.26
C SER A 302 12.88 27.56 -6.27
N THR A 303 13.37 28.46 -7.10
CA THR A 303 12.76 29.77 -7.33
C THR A 303 12.38 29.94 -8.78
N SER A 304 11.43 30.82 -9.05
CA SER A 304 11.06 31.19 -10.42
C SER A 304 11.13 32.70 -10.64
N LYS A 305 11.37 33.05 -11.90
CA LYS A 305 11.29 34.42 -12.43
C LYS A 305 10.05 34.63 -13.31
N ALA A 306 9.30 33.56 -13.59
CA ALA A 306 8.13 33.60 -14.47
C ALA A 306 6.93 34.28 -13.77
N PRO A 307 5.95 34.79 -14.52
CA PRO A 307 4.73 35.34 -13.93
C PRO A 307 4.01 34.29 -13.05
N PRO A 308 3.57 34.62 -11.82
CA PRO A 308 2.86 33.67 -10.94
C PRO A 308 1.69 32.93 -11.58
N ALA A 309 0.94 33.62 -12.46
CA ALA A 309 -0.20 33.04 -13.18
C ALA A 309 0.17 31.85 -14.08
N GLU A 310 1.42 31.77 -14.52
CA GLU A 310 1.93 30.68 -15.36
C GLU A 310 2.47 29.49 -14.54
N LEU A 311 2.61 29.65 -13.23
CA LEU A 311 3.20 28.66 -12.32
C LEU A 311 2.12 27.81 -11.67
N GLN A 312 1.94 26.60 -12.19
CA GLN A 312 1.01 25.61 -11.66
C GLN A 312 1.77 24.38 -11.18
N PRO A 313 1.38 23.78 -10.04
CA PRO A 313 1.95 22.51 -9.65
C PRO A 313 1.57 21.45 -10.69
N PRO A 314 2.40 20.40 -10.86
CA PRO A 314 2.04 19.23 -11.65
C PRO A 314 0.66 18.71 -11.25
N GLN A 315 -0.28 18.61 -12.18
CA GLN A 315 -1.61 18.08 -11.88
C GLN A 315 -1.91 16.94 -12.85
N PRO A 316 -2.44 15.80 -12.38
CA PRO A 316 -2.88 14.76 -13.28
C PRO A 316 -3.91 15.32 -14.26
N SER A 317 -3.75 15.03 -15.55
CA SER A 317 -4.70 15.50 -16.56
C SER A 317 -6.12 15.01 -16.24
N PRO A 318 -7.17 15.67 -16.76
CA PRO A 318 -8.53 15.16 -16.65
C PRO A 318 -8.65 13.70 -17.13
N GLU A 319 -7.87 13.31 -18.13
CA GLU A 319 -7.78 11.93 -18.63
C GLU A 319 -7.17 10.99 -17.59
N THR A 320 -5.99 11.32 -17.04
CA THR A 320 -5.34 10.53 -15.99
C THR A 320 -6.24 10.35 -14.77
N ARG A 321 -6.93 11.41 -14.33
CA ARG A 321 -7.90 11.33 -13.22
C ARG A 321 -9.03 10.35 -13.53
N ARG A 322 -9.67 10.51 -14.69
CA ARG A 322 -10.74 9.62 -15.13
C ARG A 322 -10.29 8.15 -15.21
N LEU A 323 -9.10 7.89 -15.74
CA LEU A 323 -8.54 6.54 -15.85
C LEU A 323 -8.29 5.92 -14.47
N ARG A 324 -7.73 6.68 -13.52
CA ARG A 324 -7.56 6.23 -12.13
C ARG A 324 -8.88 5.89 -11.48
N ASP A 325 -9.87 6.77 -11.55
CA ASP A 325 -11.19 6.56 -10.95
C ASP A 325 -11.88 5.32 -11.55
N THR A 326 -11.78 5.15 -12.87
CA THR A 326 -12.37 4.01 -13.57
C THR A 326 -11.66 2.71 -13.18
N ALA A 327 -10.33 2.69 -13.16
CA ALA A 327 -9.55 1.51 -12.76
C ALA A 327 -9.84 1.11 -11.31
N ALA A 328 -9.94 2.08 -10.39
CA ALA A 328 -10.31 1.83 -8.99
C ALA A 328 -11.72 1.23 -8.87
N ALA A 329 -12.69 1.76 -9.62
CA ALA A 329 -14.05 1.23 -9.65
C ALA A 329 -14.11 -0.21 -10.20
N VAL A 330 -13.36 -0.51 -11.27
CA VAL A 330 -13.28 -1.87 -11.83
C VAL A 330 -12.60 -2.84 -10.85
N GLN A 331 -11.52 -2.42 -10.20
CA GLN A 331 -10.86 -3.20 -9.16
C GLN A 331 -11.81 -3.50 -7.99
N GLN A 332 -12.60 -2.52 -7.55
CA GLN A 332 -13.60 -2.73 -6.50
C GLN A 332 -14.67 -3.74 -6.93
N LYS A 333 -15.15 -3.66 -8.18
CA LYS A 333 -16.07 -4.65 -8.75
C LYS A 333 -15.46 -6.05 -8.80
N LEU A 334 -14.19 -6.17 -9.18
CA LEU A 334 -13.48 -7.45 -9.21
C LEU A 334 -13.35 -8.05 -7.81
N ASN A 335 -12.99 -7.23 -6.81
CA ASN A 335 -12.87 -7.68 -5.42
C ASN A 335 -14.23 -8.11 -4.85
N ALA A 336 -15.29 -7.32 -5.08
CA ALA A 336 -16.64 -7.66 -4.66
C ALA A 336 -17.10 -8.97 -5.31
N PHE A 337 -16.92 -9.10 -6.62
CA PHE A 337 -17.24 -10.32 -7.35
C PHE A 337 -16.47 -11.53 -6.80
N GLN A 338 -15.18 -11.41 -6.52
CA GLN A 338 -14.38 -12.50 -5.94
C GLN A 338 -14.88 -12.90 -4.54
N SER A 339 -15.32 -11.94 -3.72
CA SER A 339 -15.84 -12.22 -2.39
C SER A 339 -17.18 -12.96 -2.40
N GLU A 340 -17.94 -12.90 -3.49
CA GLU A 340 -19.22 -13.59 -3.67
C GLU A 340 -19.06 -15.05 -4.13
N LEU A 341 -17.84 -15.49 -4.44
CA LEU A 341 -17.61 -16.82 -4.99
C LEU A 341 -17.68 -17.91 -3.94
N ALA A 342 -18.34 -19.01 -4.31
CA ALA A 342 -18.51 -20.15 -3.44
C ALA A 342 -17.15 -20.74 -3.03
N GLN A 343 -16.95 -20.89 -1.72
CA GLN A 343 -15.83 -21.60 -1.14
C GLN A 343 -16.31 -22.97 -0.68
N LEU A 344 -15.97 -24.01 -1.45
CA LEU A 344 -16.40 -25.37 -1.18
C LEU A 344 -15.36 -26.10 -0.31
N PRO A 345 -15.72 -26.67 0.84
CA PRO A 345 -14.85 -27.60 1.56
C PRO A 345 -14.49 -28.79 0.67
N ILE A 346 -13.20 -29.07 0.54
CA ILE A 346 -12.68 -30.18 -0.28
C ILE A 346 -11.72 -31.04 0.53
N PHE A 347 -11.26 -32.15 -0.03
CA PHE A 347 -10.09 -32.86 0.46
C PHE A 347 -8.80 -32.32 -0.12
N ARG A 348 -7.81 -32.24 0.76
CA ARG A 348 -6.42 -32.07 0.43
C ARG A 348 -5.64 -33.12 1.21
N GLU A 349 -4.70 -33.76 0.54
CA GLU A 349 -3.81 -34.73 1.17
C GLU A 349 -2.82 -34.02 2.09
N LEU A 350 -2.51 -34.63 3.23
CA LEU A 350 -1.45 -34.17 4.12
C LEU A 350 -0.10 -34.16 3.39
N ALA A 351 0.65 -33.09 3.63
CA ALA A 351 2.08 -33.03 3.29
C ALA A 351 2.82 -34.26 3.86
N GLU A 352 3.84 -34.74 3.14
CA GLU A 352 4.54 -36.00 3.42
C GLU A 352 5.01 -36.14 4.88
N GLY A 353 5.56 -35.08 5.47
CA GLY A 353 6.02 -35.07 6.87
C GLY A 353 4.91 -35.03 7.93
N ARG A 354 3.63 -34.97 7.54
CA ARG A 354 2.46 -34.98 8.43
C ARG A 354 1.56 -36.19 8.23
N ARG A 355 1.94 -37.12 7.35
CA ARG A 355 1.16 -38.34 7.09
C ARG A 355 0.99 -39.16 8.37
N ARG A 356 -0.19 -39.76 8.50
CA ARG A 356 -0.57 -40.54 9.67
C ARG A 356 -0.31 -42.02 9.41
N GLU A 357 0.06 -42.77 10.43
CA GLU A 357 0.09 -44.23 10.37
C GLU A 357 -1.26 -44.78 10.78
N THR A 358 -1.82 -45.69 9.97
CA THR A 358 -2.98 -46.49 10.36
C THR A 358 -2.42 -47.78 10.96
N LYS A 359 -2.65 -47.99 12.25
CA LYS A 359 -2.11 -49.13 13.00
C LYS A 359 -3.07 -50.30 13.02
#